data_AF-A0A398CZG0-F1
#
_entry.id   AF-A0A398CZG0-F1
#
_cell.length_a   1.000
_cell.length_b   1.000
_cell.length_c   1.000
_cell.angle_alpha   90.00
_cell.angle_beta   90.00
_cell.angle_gamma   90.00
#
_symmetry.space_group_name_H-M   'P 1'
#
loop_
_entity.id
_entity.type
_entity.pdbx_description
1 polymer ?
#
loop_
_entity_poly.entity_id
_entity_poly.type
_entity_poly.pdbx_seq_one_letter_code
_entity_poly.pdbx_strand_id
1 'polypeptide(L)'
;MRRTHLLNVLVGMVLLVLLLTGCGTSKKQLEQQVMSSFQEKMNTDPTYSGYGLTVHSVTLVSSGGNNYNGLANLLYKSRAYDVPITVTSDGKTMMWQTQPGAFLFLLQ
;
A
#
# COMPACT_ATOMS: atom_id res chain seq x y z
N MET A 1 23.27 29.57 -36.44
CA MET A 1 23.96 28.56 -35.61
C MET A 1 23.58 28.56 -34.12
N ARG A 2 23.27 29.69 -33.45
CA ARG A 2 22.90 29.69 -32.00
C ARG A 2 21.50 29.13 -31.66
N ARG A 3 20.51 29.27 -32.56
CA ARG A 3 19.11 28.82 -32.33
C ARG A 3 18.95 27.29 -32.30
N THR A 4 19.65 26.57 -33.16
CA THR A 4 19.64 25.09 -33.20
C THR A 4 20.35 24.47 -32.01
N HIS A 5 21.41 25.10 -31.50
CA HIS A 5 22.07 24.70 -30.25
C HIS A 5 21.18 24.88 -29.03
N LEU A 6 20.47 26.01 -28.90
CA LEU A 6 19.53 26.25 -27.80
C LEU A 6 18.35 25.26 -27.82
N LEU A 7 17.83 24.92 -29.00
CA LEU A 7 16.75 23.94 -29.15
C LEU A 7 17.21 22.52 -28.78
N ASN A 8 18.40 22.09 -29.21
CA ASN A 8 18.96 20.78 -28.87
C ASN A 8 19.28 20.65 -27.37
N VAL A 9 19.73 21.73 -26.72
CA VAL A 9 19.96 21.76 -25.26
C VAL A 9 18.65 21.66 -24.49
N LEU A 10 17.60 22.39 -24.92
CA LEU A 10 16.27 22.33 -24.32
C LEU A 10 15.64 20.93 -24.47
N VAL A 11 15.72 20.32 -25.66
CA VAL A 11 15.23 18.96 -25.91
C VAL A 11 16.01 17.95 -25.06
N GLY A 12 17.34 18.08 -24.97
CA GLY A 12 18.16 17.21 -24.14
C GLY A 12 17.85 17.31 -22.64
N MET A 13 17.54 18.52 -22.16
CA MET A 13 17.20 18.77 -20.75
C MET A 13 15.81 18.23 -20.39
N VAL A 14 14.82 18.36 -21.29
CA VAL A 14 13.48 17.75 -21.11
C VAL A 14 13.56 16.23 -21.11
N LEU A 15 14.39 15.64 -21.99
CA LEU A 15 14.62 14.18 -22.03
C LEU A 15 15.28 13.65 -20.74
N LEU A 16 16.14 14.45 -20.11
CA LEU A 16 16.82 14.10 -18.86
C LEU A 16 15.88 14.18 -17.64
N VAL A 17 14.94 15.12 -17.62
CA VAL A 17 13.96 15.28 -16.53
C VAL A 17 12.93 14.13 -16.52
N LEU A 18 12.59 13.57 -17.68
CA LEU A 18 11.68 12.41 -17.82
C LEU A 18 12.26 11.10 -17.28
N LEU A 19 13.59 10.99 -17.15
CA LEU A 19 14.26 9.77 -16.66
C LEU A 19 14.34 9.68 -15.12
N LEU A 20 14.04 10.77 -14.41
CA LEU A 20 14.21 10.86 -12.95
C LEU A 20 12.93 10.56 -12.14
N THR A 21 11.80 10.22 -12.77
CA THR A 21 10.53 9.96 -12.06
C THR A 21 10.34 8.50 -11.61
N GLY A 22 11.38 7.66 -11.70
CA GLY A 22 11.27 6.22 -11.49
C GLY A 22 11.89 5.71 -10.19
N CYS A 23 11.24 5.89 -9.04
CA CYS A 23 11.51 5.09 -7.83
C CYS A 23 10.34 5.17 -6.84
N GLY A 24 9.63 4.06 -6.62
CA GLY A 24 8.65 3.94 -5.52
C GLY A 24 7.30 3.30 -5.86
N THR A 25 7.01 3.02 -7.13
CA THR A 25 5.68 2.54 -7.56
C THR A 25 5.34 1.16 -7.01
N SER A 26 6.29 0.22 -6.93
CA SER A 26 6.00 -1.17 -6.55
C SER A 26 5.50 -1.33 -5.11
N LYS A 27 6.14 -0.65 -4.15
CA LYS A 27 5.71 -0.68 -2.74
C LYS A 27 4.33 -0.08 -2.56
N LYS A 28 4.09 1.11 -3.13
CA LYS A 28 2.77 1.77 -3.04
C LYS A 28 1.68 0.94 -3.70
N GLN A 29 1.97 0.30 -4.83
CA GLN A 29 1.05 -0.64 -5.47
C GLN A 29 0.73 -1.83 -4.56
N LEU A 30 1.73 -2.42 -3.90
CA LEU A 30 1.52 -3.51 -2.94
C LEU A 30 0.67 -3.05 -1.76
N GLU A 31 0.95 -1.88 -1.18
CA GLU A 31 0.13 -1.30 -0.10
C GLU A 31 -1.34 -1.12 -0.51
N GLN A 32 -1.60 -0.62 -1.72
CA GLN A 32 -2.94 -0.47 -2.26
C GLN A 32 -3.64 -1.81 -2.52
N GLN A 33 -2.92 -2.82 -3.02
CA GLN A 33 -3.47 -4.16 -3.21
C GLN A 33 -3.84 -4.80 -1.87
N VAL A 34 -2.98 -4.67 -0.85
CA VAL A 34 -3.25 -5.17 0.50
C VAL A 34 -4.46 -4.46 1.07
N MET A 35 -4.53 -3.13 0.96
CA MET A 35 -5.67 -2.34 1.44
C MET A 35 -6.99 -2.80 0.82
N SER A 36 -7.04 -2.98 -0.50
CA SER A 36 -8.24 -3.46 -1.21
C SER A 36 -8.66 -4.86 -0.78
N SER A 37 -7.70 -5.79 -0.71
CA SER A 37 -7.96 -7.17 -0.25
C SER A 37 -8.42 -7.21 1.21
N PHE A 38 -7.83 -6.37 2.06
CA PHE A 38 -8.20 -6.27 3.47
C PHE A 38 -9.63 -5.71 3.61
N GLN A 39 -9.96 -4.66 2.87
CA GLN A 39 -11.31 -4.08 2.86
C GLN A 39 -12.35 -5.09 2.35
N GLU A 40 -12.04 -5.82 1.28
CA GLU A 40 -12.90 -6.89 0.77
C GLU A 40 -13.16 -7.95 1.85
N LYS A 41 -12.11 -8.37 2.58
CA LYS A 41 -12.25 -9.31 3.70
C LYS A 41 -13.15 -8.75 4.79
N MET A 42 -13.01 -7.48 5.16
CA MET A 42 -13.88 -6.82 6.14
C MET A 42 -15.34 -6.78 5.68
N ASN A 43 -15.58 -6.60 4.38
CA ASN A 43 -16.93 -6.49 3.82
C ASN A 43 -17.62 -7.85 3.63
N THR A 44 -16.86 -8.92 3.40
CA THR A 44 -17.39 -10.21 2.93
C THR A 44 -17.33 -11.31 3.98
N ASP A 45 -16.38 -11.27 4.92
CA ASP A 45 -16.30 -12.28 5.98
C ASP A 45 -17.46 -12.08 6.97
N PRO A 46 -18.30 -13.11 7.22
CA PRO A 46 -19.41 -13.01 8.18
C PRO A 46 -18.99 -12.56 9.59
N THR A 47 -17.73 -12.79 9.96
CA THR A 47 -17.15 -12.35 11.24
C THR A 47 -17.02 -10.83 11.31
N TYR A 48 -16.80 -10.14 10.19
CA TYR A 48 -16.44 -8.72 10.15
C TYR A 48 -17.46 -7.83 9.44
N SER A 49 -18.23 -8.38 8.49
CA SER A 49 -19.13 -7.62 7.61
C SER A 49 -20.19 -6.80 8.34
N GLY A 50 -20.62 -7.25 9.52
CA GLY A 50 -21.59 -6.54 10.37
C GLY A 50 -21.04 -5.31 11.12
N TYR A 51 -19.71 -5.11 11.16
CA TYR A 51 -19.08 -4.06 11.96
C TYR A 51 -18.89 -2.73 11.22
N GLY A 52 -19.08 -2.70 9.90
CA GLY A 52 -18.90 -1.48 9.08
C GLY A 52 -17.46 -0.97 9.09
N LEU A 53 -16.48 -1.88 9.07
CA LEU A 53 -15.06 -1.53 9.12
C LEU A 53 -14.58 -0.91 7.82
N THR A 54 -13.81 0.18 7.93
CA THR A 54 -13.17 0.83 6.79
C THR A 54 -11.66 0.78 6.94
N VAL A 55 -10.94 0.23 5.97
CA VAL A 55 -9.48 0.26 5.91
C VAL A 55 -9.06 1.59 5.31
N HIS A 56 -8.49 2.47 6.13
CA HIS A 56 -8.10 3.82 5.73
C HIS A 56 -6.75 3.83 5.01
N SER A 57 -5.79 3.06 5.49
CA SER A 57 -4.46 2.96 4.89
C SER A 57 -3.74 1.67 5.27
N VAL A 58 -2.74 1.32 4.48
CA VAL A 58 -1.78 0.25 4.77
C VAL A 58 -0.38 0.80 4.58
N THR A 59 0.47 0.61 5.58
CA THR A 59 1.90 0.97 5.50
C THR A 59 2.74 -0.29 5.65
N LEU A 60 3.62 -0.53 4.68
CA LEU A 60 4.52 -1.69 4.67
C LEU A 60 5.98 -1.29 4.85
N VAL A 61 6.77 -2.18 5.43
CA VAL A 61 8.22 -2.09 5.53
C VAL A 61 8.78 -3.45 5.13
N SER A 62 9.74 -3.47 4.20
CA SER A 62 10.37 -4.73 3.79
C SER A 62 11.09 -5.35 4.99
N SER A 63 10.83 -6.63 5.24
CA SER A 63 11.48 -7.42 6.29
C SER A 63 12.46 -8.45 5.73
N GLY A 64 12.63 -8.50 4.41
CA GLY A 64 13.60 -9.34 3.70
C GLY A 64 12.96 -10.26 2.66
N GLY A 65 13.62 -10.41 1.51
CA GLY A 65 13.10 -11.18 0.38
C GLY A 65 11.73 -10.65 -0.09
N ASN A 66 10.74 -11.53 -0.10
CA ASN A 66 9.37 -11.24 -0.52
C ASN A 66 8.45 -10.84 0.65
N ASN A 67 9.01 -10.58 1.83
CA ASN A 67 8.24 -10.35 3.06
C ASN A 67 8.25 -8.87 3.47
N TYR A 68 7.13 -8.46 4.04
CA TYR A 68 6.87 -7.12 4.51
C TYR A 68 6.11 -7.19 5.85
N ASN A 69 6.51 -6.34 6.79
CA ASN A 69 5.73 -6.09 8.00
C ASN A 69 5.02 -4.76 7.86
N GLY A 70 3.85 -4.61 8.46
CA GLY A 70 3.10 -3.38 8.32
C GLY A 70 1.99 -3.20 9.32
N LEU A 71 1.30 -2.07 9.14
CA LEU A 71 0.11 -1.69 9.88
C LEU A 71 -1.00 -1.39 8.88
N ALA A 72 -2.16 -2.00 9.09
CA ALA A 72 -3.41 -1.60 8.46
C ALA A 72 -4.16 -0.69 9.45
N ASN A 73 -4.45 0.54 9.03
CA ASN A 73 -5.21 1.49 9.83
C ASN A 73 -6.70 1.31 9.51
N LEU A 74 -7.48 0.88 10.51
CA LEU A 74 -8.90 0.62 10.38
C LEU A 74 -9.70 1.68 11.14
N LEU A 75 -10.73 2.20 10.50
CA LEU A 75 -11.75 3.03 11.13
C LEU A 75 -12.92 2.16 11.59
N TYR A 76 -13.24 2.28 12.88
CA TYR A 76 -14.36 1.62 13.53
C TYR A 76 -14.98 2.55 14.58
N LYS A 77 -16.30 2.79 14.50
CA LYS A 77 -17.01 3.71 15.41
C LYS A 77 -16.29 5.07 15.55
N SER A 78 -15.86 5.65 14.43
CA SER A 78 -15.11 6.92 14.34
C SER A 78 -13.76 6.96 15.08
N ARG A 79 -13.20 5.79 15.42
CA ARG A 79 -11.87 5.64 16.00
C ARG A 79 -10.97 4.85 15.06
N ALA A 80 -9.70 5.24 15.00
CA ALA A 80 -8.69 4.54 14.24
C ALA A 80 -8.00 3.48 15.10
N TYR A 81 -7.79 2.29 14.52
CA TYR A 81 -7.10 1.16 15.14
C TYR A 81 -6.02 0.66 14.20
N ASP A 82 -4.82 0.48 14.72
CA ASP A 82 -3.73 -0.10 13.96
C ASP A 82 -3.71 -1.62 14.15
N VAL A 83 -3.83 -2.34 13.04
CA VAL A 83 -3.78 -3.79 12.98
C VAL A 83 -2.44 -4.23 12.40
N PRO A 84 -1.57 -4.90 13.18
CA PRO A 84 -0.33 -5.46 12.68
C PRO A 84 -0.57 -6.53 11.62
N ILE A 85 0.13 -6.40 10.50
CA ILE A 85 0.06 -7.33 9.38
C ILE A 85 1.45 -7.80 8.95
N THR A 86 1.53 -9.05 8.51
CA THR A 86 2.65 -9.57 7.73
C THR A 86 2.15 -9.87 6.34
N VAL A 87 2.88 -9.40 5.32
CA VAL A 87 2.56 -9.57 3.91
C VAL A 87 3.69 -10.31 3.22
N THR A 88 3.36 -11.28 2.38
CA THR A 88 4.30 -11.93 1.47
C THR A 88 3.81 -11.70 0.03
N SER A 89 4.70 -11.26 -0.86
CA SER A 89 4.37 -11.10 -2.28
C SER A 89 5.55 -11.42 -3.18
N ASP A 90 5.30 -12.21 -4.22
CA ASP A 90 6.25 -12.56 -5.28
C ASP A 90 6.10 -11.67 -6.54
N GLY A 91 5.28 -10.61 -6.45
CA GLY A 91 4.93 -9.72 -7.56
C GLY A 91 3.79 -10.22 -8.46
N LYS A 92 3.31 -11.46 -8.30
CA LYS A 92 2.14 -12.01 -8.98
C LYS A 92 1.00 -12.30 -8.02
N THR A 93 1.36 -12.89 -6.88
CA THR A 93 0.47 -13.27 -5.80
C THR A 93 0.83 -12.47 -4.56
N MET A 94 -0.18 -12.21 -3.73
CA MET A 94 0.00 -11.53 -2.45
C MET A 94 -0.85 -12.24 -1.41
N MET A 95 -0.28 -12.42 -0.22
CA MET A 95 -0.96 -12.94 0.95
C MET A 95 -0.64 -12.03 2.13
N TRP A 96 -1.62 -11.85 3.00
CA TRP A 96 -1.45 -11.13 4.26
C TRP A 96 -2.06 -11.91 5.41
N GLN A 97 -1.51 -11.72 6.59
CA GLN A 97 -1.98 -12.32 7.82
C GLN A 97 -1.90 -11.33 8.97
N THR A 98 -2.76 -11.52 9.95
CA THR A 98 -2.77 -10.76 11.21
C THR A 98 -2.49 -11.71 12.37
N GLN A 99 -2.04 -11.17 13.49
CA GLN A 99 -1.87 -11.96 14.70
C GLN A 99 -3.25 -12.32 15.31
N PRO A 100 -3.37 -13.47 15.99
CA PRO A 100 -4.54 -13.75 16.80
C PRO A 100 -4.83 -12.60 17.76
N GLY A 101 -6.10 -12.20 17.85
CA GLY A 101 -6.51 -11.08 18.71
C GLY A 101 -6.28 -9.68 18.12
N ALA A 102 -5.80 -9.55 16.88
CA ALA A 102 -5.64 -8.26 16.21
C ALA A 102 -6.94 -7.42 16.14
N PHE A 103 -8.11 -8.07 16.25
CA PHE A 103 -9.42 -7.44 16.19
C PHE A 103 -10.17 -7.39 17.52
N LEU A 104 -9.48 -7.57 18.67
CA LEU A 104 -10.13 -7.50 20.00
C LEU A 104 -10.85 -6.16 20.26
N PHE A 105 -10.43 -5.10 19.55
CA PHE A 105 -11.09 -3.79 19.59
C PHE A 105 -12.54 -3.80 19.06
N LEU A 106 -13.02 -4.89 18.45
CA LEU A 106 -14.43 -5.03 18.04
C LEU A 106 -15.35 -5.38 19.22
N LEU A 107 -14.80 -5.83 20.34
CA LEU A 107 -15.57 -6.30 21.52
C LEU A 107 -15.95 -5.18 22.50
N GLN A 108 -15.59 -3.93 22.21
CA GLN A 108 -15.84 -2.74 23.03
C GLN A 108 -17.01 -1.87 22.52
#